data_AF-A0A7S1X7S7-F1
#
_entry.id   AF-A0A7S1X7S7-F1
#
_cell.length_a   1.000
_cell.length_b   1.000
_cell.length_c   1.000
_cell.angle_alpha   90.00
_cell.angle_beta   90.00
_cell.angle_gamma   90.00
#
_symmetry.space_group_name_H-M   'P 1'
#
loop_
_entity.id
_entity.type
_entity.pdbx_description
1 polymer ?
#
loop_
_entity_poly.entity_id
_entity_poly.type
_entity_poly.pdbx_seq_one_letter_code
_entity_poly.pdbx_strand_id
1 'polypeptide(L)'
;MMTFMTHFVSLGGEWTEPPVAITDDLDPTLNISSTVLYGGRVNSDVPTLPDAPIELRYSVVDASGNSALSVGRLVHITCPESAPACAGDAFDPNPSCPVLGVCGTSSELQSIVANYLPTGEEEEGDEVTITLIGAEEVVLVEGDEYRRCPAGSAPADVCDRGARASTGPSDTASAGGSLTATVEACADVPLPGGLENATFAEVGLAACRLPSPLTVGTHTIAFSTQFDGRTLSVTRTLRVLPNCPPPEVVCAGNTTCSVDSFCPGESSSDLLAGEAEAPEPPPLLLNSTGAALHVVVRQFTTYKACADDIPSIEDVPCEPAPVSTAPVYVLPPSVLPSSCISVGCTGYEYARVGIAPANINTSADVGTVFTISYVAFDAATLGLTYAERTVTIDDACPSGQIYCNGTCEVADCEVAALLIGETGQSVEPRLRLLGAAYMVLQYGHPWLTTGGQQGSLLPCEGTATTGCGALAFDPQTGEILDSSVASVTLVESTLAEQPHRCDPSLVGVTSGSLRCAPGLYQYTYTLRDADGKTLSSATRQVLIRAVASLSFQFRVPNVGTEEEVAVEANTLTMLRAALLAAANAAGVEEGMQFGQSS
;
A
#
# COMPACT_ATOMS: atom_id res chain seq x y z
N MET A 1 16.29 -25.89 12.93
CA MET A 1 15.38 -24.84 13.42
C MET A 1 14.54 -24.41 12.23
N MET A 2 13.22 -24.29 12.41
CA MET A 2 12.34 -23.76 11.37
C MET A 2 12.51 -22.23 11.33
N THR A 3 12.76 -21.66 10.15
CA THR A 3 12.90 -20.21 9.97
C THR A 3 11.53 -19.62 9.69
N PHE A 4 11.19 -18.54 10.39
CA PHE A 4 9.95 -17.79 10.18
C PHE A 4 10.22 -16.44 9.55
N MET A 5 9.42 -16.08 8.54
CA MET A 5 9.35 -14.72 8.00
C MET A 5 8.13 -13.99 8.55
N THR A 6 8.31 -12.77 9.07
CA THR A 6 7.22 -11.99 9.67
C THR A 6 6.61 -11.02 8.67
N HIS A 7 5.28 -10.93 8.66
CA HIS A 7 4.48 -10.04 7.82
C HIS A 7 3.45 -9.26 8.64
N PHE A 8 3.11 -8.06 8.18
CA PHE A 8 2.11 -7.20 8.80
C PHE A 8 1.03 -6.85 7.76
N VAL A 9 -0.23 -6.99 8.15
CA VAL A 9 -1.41 -6.66 7.34
C VAL A 9 -2.29 -5.76 8.19
N SER A 10 -2.88 -4.73 7.60
CA SER A 10 -3.85 -3.88 8.30
C SER A 10 -5.19 -4.62 8.46
N LEU A 11 -5.93 -4.35 9.53
CA LEU A 11 -7.27 -4.88 9.73
C LEU A 11 -8.15 -4.61 8.50
N GLY A 12 -8.79 -5.66 7.96
CA GLY A 12 -9.58 -5.63 6.72
C GLY A 12 -8.76 -5.53 5.42
N GLY A 13 -7.43 -5.46 5.51
CA GLY A 13 -6.54 -5.42 4.36
C GLY A 13 -6.39 -6.77 3.67
N GLU A 14 -6.04 -6.77 2.40
CA GLU A 14 -5.84 -8.01 1.64
C GLU A 14 -4.47 -8.64 1.95
N TRP A 15 -4.45 -9.96 2.22
CA TRP A 15 -3.22 -10.74 2.30
C TRP A 15 -3.02 -11.54 1.02
N THR A 16 -1.93 -11.25 0.31
CA THR A 16 -1.47 -12.08 -0.82
C THR A 16 -0.24 -12.87 -0.38
N GLU A 17 -0.31 -14.19 -0.50
CA GLU A 17 0.79 -15.09 -0.17
C GLU A 17 2.00 -14.80 -1.08
N PRO A 18 3.16 -14.41 -0.55
CA PRO A 18 4.34 -14.20 -1.37
C PRO A 18 4.85 -15.54 -1.96
N PRO A 19 5.45 -15.55 -3.15
CA PRO A 19 5.98 -16.77 -3.74
C PRO A 19 7.05 -17.41 -2.84
N VAL A 20 7.11 -18.74 -2.87
CA VAL A 20 8.14 -19.53 -2.17
C VAL A 20 8.99 -20.23 -3.22
N ALA A 21 10.31 -19.99 -3.20
CA ALA A 21 11.26 -20.70 -4.04
C ALA A 21 11.59 -22.06 -3.44
N ILE A 22 11.60 -23.10 -4.27
CA ILE A 22 11.94 -24.48 -3.90
C ILE A 22 13.02 -24.94 -4.88
N THR A 23 14.10 -25.49 -4.36
CA THR A 23 15.21 -26.04 -5.16
C THR A 23 15.39 -27.52 -4.83
N ASP A 24 15.52 -28.34 -5.86
CA ASP A 24 15.86 -29.77 -5.81
C ASP A 24 17.12 -29.97 -6.65
N ASP A 25 18.14 -30.61 -6.08
CA ASP A 25 19.45 -30.80 -6.70
C ASP A 25 19.51 -32.03 -7.64
N LEU A 26 18.49 -32.88 -7.64
CA LEU A 26 18.48 -34.15 -8.39
C LEU A 26 17.37 -34.23 -9.45
N ASP A 27 16.20 -33.65 -9.19
CA ASP A 27 15.07 -33.66 -10.13
C ASP A 27 14.75 -32.26 -10.68
N PRO A 28 15.11 -31.93 -11.95
CA PRO A 28 14.81 -30.64 -12.56
C PRO A 28 13.30 -30.44 -12.86
N THR A 29 12.50 -31.51 -12.68
CA THR A 29 11.04 -31.48 -12.80
C THR A 29 10.43 -31.80 -11.45
N LEU A 30 10.43 -30.82 -10.56
CA LEU A 30 9.69 -30.87 -9.30
C LEU A 30 8.20 -31.04 -9.61
N ASN A 31 7.69 -32.27 -9.46
CA ASN A 31 6.26 -32.51 -9.32
C ASN A 31 5.88 -32.05 -7.92
N ILE A 32 5.66 -30.73 -7.77
CA ILE A 32 5.27 -30.12 -6.51
C ILE A 32 3.84 -30.61 -6.21
N SER A 33 3.70 -31.76 -5.55
CA SER A 33 2.51 -31.98 -4.73
C SER A 33 2.69 -31.10 -3.50
N SER A 34 2.44 -29.80 -3.65
CA SER A 34 2.44 -28.85 -2.53
C SER A 34 1.31 -29.29 -1.62
N THR A 35 1.62 -30.17 -0.68
CA THR A 35 0.70 -30.42 0.41
C THR A 35 0.95 -29.29 1.38
N VAL A 36 0.20 -28.19 1.22
CA VAL A 36 0.04 -27.17 2.24
C VAL A 36 -0.60 -27.88 3.44
N LEU A 37 0.25 -28.42 4.32
CA LEU A 37 -0.17 -29.15 5.51
C LEU A 37 -0.65 -28.13 6.54
N TYR A 38 -1.93 -27.77 6.41
CA TYR A 38 -2.77 -27.16 7.44
C TYR A 38 -2.25 -25.85 8.06
N GLY A 39 -2.95 -24.73 7.79
CA GLY A 39 -2.84 -23.57 8.67
C GLY A 39 -3.36 -22.23 8.15
N GLY A 40 -4.60 -22.15 7.64
CA GLY A 40 -5.35 -20.89 7.67
C GLY A 40 -5.12 -19.94 6.50
N ARG A 41 -6.21 -19.66 5.78
CA ARG A 41 -6.36 -18.36 5.12
C ARG A 41 -6.11 -17.29 6.19
N VAL A 42 -5.31 -16.28 5.86
CA VAL A 42 -5.14 -15.12 6.74
C VAL A 42 -6.47 -14.37 6.75
N ASN A 43 -7.24 -14.52 7.84
CA ASN A 43 -8.42 -13.70 8.08
C ASN A 43 -7.94 -12.36 8.67
N SER A 44 -7.99 -11.30 7.86
CA SER A 44 -7.61 -9.95 8.29
C SER A 44 -8.75 -9.19 8.96
N ASP A 45 -9.95 -9.77 9.13
CA ASP A 45 -11.09 -9.12 9.80
C ASP A 45 -10.94 -9.09 11.33
N VAL A 46 -9.98 -9.84 11.89
CA VAL A 46 -9.72 -9.90 13.33
C VAL A 46 -8.24 -9.59 13.57
N PRO A 47 -7.89 -8.63 14.44
CA PRO A 47 -6.50 -8.33 14.72
C PRO A 47 -5.83 -9.50 15.45
N THR A 48 -4.52 -9.65 15.28
CA THR A 48 -3.74 -10.65 16.03
C THR A 48 -3.08 -9.99 17.23
N LEU A 49 -2.97 -10.72 18.33
CA LEU A 49 -2.16 -10.26 19.46
C LEU A 49 -0.66 -10.25 19.07
N PRO A 50 0.16 -9.37 19.66
CA PRO A 50 1.59 -9.28 19.34
C PRO A 50 2.36 -10.59 19.52
N ASP A 51 1.92 -11.45 20.43
CA ASP A 51 2.51 -12.75 20.77
C ASP A 51 1.75 -13.95 20.18
N ALA A 52 0.66 -13.70 19.45
CA ALA A 52 -0.14 -14.73 18.79
C ALA A 52 -0.41 -14.40 17.30
N PRO A 53 0.64 -14.29 16.46
CA PRO A 53 0.46 -14.18 15.01
C PRO A 53 -0.17 -15.44 14.41
N ILE A 54 -0.70 -15.30 13.20
CA ILE A 54 -1.11 -16.44 12.38
C ILE A 54 0.15 -17.12 11.86
N GLU A 55 0.31 -18.41 12.20
CA GLU A 55 1.46 -19.21 11.80
C GLU A 55 1.14 -20.03 10.55
N LEU A 56 1.83 -19.75 9.45
CA LEU A 56 1.74 -20.51 8.21
C LEU A 56 2.94 -21.46 8.11
N ARG A 57 2.72 -22.72 7.76
CA ARG A 57 3.78 -23.74 7.62
C ARG A 57 3.78 -24.35 6.23
N TYR A 58 4.95 -24.44 5.65
CA TYR A 58 5.16 -24.98 4.31
C TYR A 58 6.07 -26.19 4.40
N SER A 59 5.61 -27.29 3.80
CA SER A 59 6.37 -28.51 3.62
C SER A 59 6.23 -28.96 2.19
N VAL A 60 7.34 -29.34 1.57
CA VAL A 60 7.37 -29.86 0.21
C VAL A 60 7.99 -31.25 0.28
N VAL A 61 7.42 -32.17 -0.48
CA VAL A 61 7.94 -33.53 -0.64
C VAL A 61 8.17 -33.74 -2.14
N ASP A 62 9.35 -34.21 -2.51
CA ASP A 62 9.67 -34.54 -3.90
C ASP A 62 8.96 -35.83 -4.35
N ALA A 63 9.13 -36.19 -5.62
CA ALA A 63 8.51 -37.39 -6.19
C ALA A 63 9.08 -38.71 -5.61
N SER A 64 10.27 -38.65 -5.01
CA SER A 64 10.95 -39.77 -4.36
C SER A 64 10.58 -39.92 -2.88
N GLY A 65 9.80 -38.99 -2.32
CA GLY A 65 9.36 -38.98 -0.94
C GLY A 65 10.30 -38.25 0.02
N ASN A 66 11.33 -37.55 -0.46
CA ASN A 66 12.19 -36.74 0.39
C ASN A 66 11.49 -35.43 0.74
N SER A 67 11.52 -35.05 2.02
CA SER A 67 10.92 -33.81 2.49
C SER A 67 11.96 -32.69 2.51
N ALA A 68 11.61 -31.53 1.95
CA ALA A 68 12.39 -30.31 2.11
C ALA A 68 12.36 -29.80 3.56
N LEU A 69 13.33 -28.94 3.90
CA LEU A 69 13.29 -28.16 5.14
C LEU A 69 12.00 -27.35 5.19
N SER A 70 11.24 -27.52 6.26
CA SER A 70 9.99 -26.76 6.43
C SER A 70 10.30 -25.29 6.72
N VAL A 71 9.60 -24.41 6.01
CA VAL A 71 9.65 -22.95 6.21
C VAL A 71 8.35 -22.51 6.85
N GLY A 72 8.39 -21.44 7.66
CA GLY A 72 7.18 -20.84 8.23
C GLY A 72 7.06 -19.35 7.94
N ARG A 73 5.84 -18.81 8.08
CA ARG A 73 5.57 -17.37 8.14
C ARG A 73 4.76 -17.05 9.39
N LEU A 74 4.96 -15.85 9.92
CA LEU A 74 4.15 -15.26 10.99
C LEU A 74 3.44 -14.04 10.41
N VAL A 75 2.12 -14.03 10.42
CA VAL A 75 1.32 -12.92 9.90
C VAL A 75 0.63 -12.21 11.05
N HIS A 76 0.91 -10.92 11.20
CA HIS A 76 0.25 -10.05 12.16
C HIS A 76 -0.83 -9.21 11.47
N ILE A 77 -2.04 -9.28 11.99
CA ILE A 77 -3.12 -8.35 11.63
C ILE A 77 -3.11 -7.20 12.64
N THR A 78 -2.84 -6.00 12.14
CA THR A 78 -2.60 -4.79 12.93
C THR A 78 -3.79 -3.85 12.91
N CYS A 79 -4.09 -3.25 14.06
CA CYS A 79 -5.11 -2.23 14.15
C CYS A 79 -4.70 -0.94 13.41
N PRO A 80 -5.68 -0.09 13.04
CA PRO A 80 -5.41 1.23 12.51
C PRO A 80 -4.41 2.00 13.39
N GLU A 81 -3.62 2.87 12.76
CA GLU A 81 -2.62 3.71 13.44
C GLU A 81 -1.56 2.92 14.23
N SER A 82 -1.38 1.63 13.92
CA SER A 82 -0.48 0.72 14.65
C SER A 82 -0.81 0.57 16.14
N ALA A 83 -2.08 0.78 16.52
CA ALA A 83 -2.51 0.56 17.89
C ALA A 83 -2.35 -0.92 18.31
N PRO A 84 -1.96 -1.23 19.55
CA PRO A 84 -1.85 -2.61 20.01
C PRO A 84 -3.23 -3.26 20.12
N ALA A 85 -3.39 -4.47 19.58
CA ALA A 85 -4.62 -5.23 19.69
C ALA A 85 -4.94 -5.56 21.15
N CYS A 86 -6.21 -5.44 21.51
CA CYS A 86 -6.74 -5.82 22.81
C CYS A 86 -6.97 -7.33 22.86
N ALA A 87 -6.55 -7.97 23.96
CA ALA A 87 -6.93 -9.36 24.21
C ALA A 87 -8.44 -9.47 24.39
N GLY A 88 -9.03 -10.53 23.83
CA GLY A 88 -10.42 -10.88 24.09
C GLY A 88 -10.65 -11.16 25.58
N ASP A 89 -11.89 -10.99 26.01
CA ASP A 89 -12.33 -11.26 27.38
C ASP A 89 -13.39 -12.38 27.42
N ALA A 90 -14.06 -12.54 28.55
CA ALA A 90 -15.08 -13.58 28.72
C ALA A 90 -16.38 -13.30 27.92
N PHE A 91 -16.59 -12.08 27.45
CA PHE A 91 -17.79 -11.62 26.74
C PHE A 91 -17.54 -11.52 25.23
N ASP A 92 -16.35 -11.08 24.82
CA ASP A 92 -15.87 -11.18 23.44
C ASP A 92 -14.50 -11.87 23.42
N PRO A 93 -14.46 -13.18 23.08
CA PRO A 93 -13.22 -13.95 23.13
C PRO A 93 -12.22 -13.58 22.02
N ASN A 94 -12.64 -12.81 21.01
CA ASN A 94 -11.77 -12.44 19.91
C ASN A 94 -10.96 -11.18 20.25
N PRO A 95 -9.70 -11.08 19.79
CA PRO A 95 -8.96 -9.83 19.89
C PRO A 95 -9.69 -8.72 19.12
N SER A 96 -9.58 -7.48 19.61
CA SER A 96 -10.23 -6.31 19.01
C SER A 96 -9.28 -5.12 18.99
N CYS A 97 -9.62 -4.08 18.22
CA CYS A 97 -8.84 -2.85 18.22
C CYS A 97 -9.29 -1.93 19.36
N PRO A 98 -8.33 -1.23 20.03
CA PRO A 98 -8.68 -0.30 21.09
C PRO A 98 -9.47 0.87 20.52
N VAL A 99 -10.56 1.23 21.20
CA VAL A 99 -11.33 2.44 20.89
C VAL A 99 -10.79 3.55 21.78
N LEU A 100 -10.26 4.62 21.18
CA LEU A 100 -9.60 5.74 21.89
C LEU A 100 -8.46 5.27 22.84
N GLY A 101 -7.77 4.19 22.48
CA GLY A 101 -6.66 3.65 23.27
C GLY A 101 -7.07 2.80 24.48
N VAL A 102 -8.35 2.47 24.65
CA VAL A 102 -8.84 1.66 25.78
C VAL A 102 -9.31 0.27 25.31
N CYS A 103 -8.91 -0.77 26.05
CA CYS A 103 -9.33 -2.16 25.83
C CYS A 103 -10.48 -2.57 26.76
N GLY A 104 -11.31 -3.54 26.33
CA GLY A 104 -12.32 -4.18 27.19
C GLY A 104 -13.54 -3.32 27.50
N THR A 105 -13.84 -2.30 26.69
CA THR A 105 -15.13 -1.63 26.77
C THR A 105 -16.16 -2.59 26.16
N SER A 106 -16.95 -3.26 26.98
CA SER A 106 -18.15 -3.96 26.50
C SER A 106 -18.99 -2.98 25.68
N SER A 107 -19.73 -3.49 24.69
CA SER A 107 -20.69 -2.68 23.91
C SER A 107 -21.65 -1.87 24.81
N GLU A 108 -21.93 -2.36 26.02
CA GLU A 108 -22.71 -1.65 27.04
C GLU A 108 -21.97 -0.44 27.67
N LEU A 109 -20.66 -0.54 27.98
CA LEU A 109 -19.89 0.58 28.54
C LEU A 109 -19.59 1.67 27.50
N GLN A 110 -19.50 1.31 26.22
CA GLN A 110 -19.35 2.27 25.11
C GLN A 110 -20.57 3.20 25.01
N SER A 111 -21.78 2.68 25.27
CA SER A 111 -23.00 3.50 25.36
C SER A 111 -23.01 4.45 26.57
N ILE A 112 -22.36 4.08 27.67
CA ILE A 112 -22.32 4.90 28.91
C ILE A 112 -21.26 6.01 28.81
N VAL A 113 -20.12 5.74 28.17
CA VAL A 113 -19.06 6.75 27.94
C VAL A 113 -19.49 7.77 26.87
N ALA A 114 -20.24 7.34 25.84
CA ALA A 114 -20.83 8.24 24.85
C ALA A 114 -21.86 9.21 25.46
N ASN A 115 -22.57 8.80 26.52
CA ASN A 115 -23.55 9.62 27.23
C ASN A 115 -22.95 10.64 28.22
N TYR A 116 -21.64 10.60 28.51
CA TYR A 116 -21.00 11.46 29.51
C TYR A 116 -20.04 12.51 28.95
N LEU A 117 -19.81 12.53 27.63
CA LEU A 117 -19.20 13.67 26.97
C LEU A 117 -20.29 14.73 26.72
N PRO A 118 -20.05 16.01 27.03
CA PRO A 118 -21.05 17.06 26.87
C PRO A 118 -21.29 17.26 25.37
N THR A 119 -22.33 16.63 24.86
CA THR A 119 -22.84 16.83 23.52
C THR A 119 -23.46 18.22 23.47
N GLY A 120 -22.78 19.15 22.78
CA GLY A 120 -23.45 20.31 22.24
C GLY A 120 -24.51 19.81 21.28
N GLU A 121 -25.77 20.07 21.62
CA GLU A 121 -26.96 19.63 20.90
C GLU A 121 -26.95 20.18 19.46
N GLU A 122 -26.59 19.34 18.50
CA GLU A 122 -27.22 19.36 17.17
C GLU A 122 -27.72 17.92 16.92
N GLU A 123 -29.04 17.77 16.76
CA GLU A 123 -29.70 16.50 16.44
C GLU A 123 -29.24 15.99 15.07
N GLU A 124 -28.11 15.29 15.02
CA GLU A 124 -27.73 14.48 13.87
C GLU A 124 -28.49 13.15 13.99
N GLY A 125 -29.63 13.07 13.28
CA GLY A 125 -30.50 11.90 13.31
C GLY A 125 -29.76 10.64 12.84
N ASP A 126 -30.09 9.50 13.43
CA ASP A 126 -29.56 8.17 13.10
C ASP A 126 -29.61 7.88 11.58
N GLU A 127 -28.53 8.23 10.86
CA GLU A 127 -28.46 8.03 9.41
C GLU A 127 -28.15 6.56 9.13
N VAL A 128 -29.07 5.87 8.46
CA VAL A 128 -28.89 4.48 8.07
C VAL A 128 -28.28 4.43 6.68
N THR A 129 -27.17 3.72 6.55
CA THR A 129 -26.37 3.66 5.31
C THR A 129 -26.38 2.25 4.73
N ILE A 130 -26.36 2.16 3.39
CA ILE A 130 -26.14 0.92 2.64
C ILE A 130 -25.09 1.19 1.56
N THR A 131 -24.05 0.36 1.49
CA THR A 131 -22.90 0.54 0.59
C THR A 131 -22.52 -0.78 -0.07
N LEU A 132 -22.17 -0.76 -1.36
CA LEU A 132 -21.72 -1.96 -2.07
C LEU A 132 -20.41 -2.52 -1.50
N ILE A 133 -20.28 -3.84 -1.49
CA ILE A 133 -19.00 -4.52 -1.22
C ILE A 133 -18.38 -4.87 -2.57
N GLY A 134 -17.31 -4.17 -2.96
CA GLY A 134 -16.67 -4.27 -4.28
C GLY A 134 -17.14 -3.18 -5.26
N ALA A 135 -16.77 -3.32 -6.53
CA ALA A 135 -17.02 -2.30 -7.56
C ALA A 135 -18.53 -2.00 -7.77
N GLU A 136 -18.84 -0.75 -8.12
CA GLU A 136 -20.19 -0.31 -8.50
C GLU A 136 -20.56 -0.76 -9.93
N GLU A 137 -19.58 -0.83 -10.83
CA GLU A 137 -19.71 -1.39 -12.17
C GLU A 137 -18.83 -2.63 -12.32
N VAL A 138 -19.39 -3.72 -12.86
CA VAL A 138 -18.68 -4.96 -13.17
C VAL A 138 -18.80 -5.24 -14.66
N VAL A 139 -17.68 -5.38 -15.35
CA VAL A 139 -17.62 -5.69 -16.78
C VAL A 139 -17.44 -7.19 -16.97
N LEU A 140 -18.30 -7.79 -17.79
CA LEU A 140 -18.36 -9.22 -18.08
C LEU A 140 -18.35 -9.43 -19.60
N VAL A 141 -18.05 -10.63 -20.05
CA VAL A 141 -18.18 -11.02 -21.46
C VAL A 141 -19.40 -11.94 -21.64
N GLU A 142 -20.05 -11.87 -22.80
CA GLU A 142 -21.17 -12.73 -23.14
C GLU A 142 -20.82 -14.21 -22.92
N GLY A 143 -21.69 -14.90 -22.19
CA GLY A 143 -21.45 -16.29 -21.78
C GLY A 143 -20.95 -16.43 -20.34
N ASP A 144 -20.42 -15.38 -19.72
CA ASP A 144 -19.99 -15.42 -18.33
C ASP A 144 -21.17 -15.68 -17.38
N GLU A 145 -20.87 -16.39 -16.29
CA GLU A 145 -21.79 -16.52 -15.16
C GLU A 145 -21.46 -15.45 -14.11
N TYR A 146 -22.49 -14.75 -13.63
CA TYR A 146 -22.35 -13.85 -12.50
C TYR A 146 -23.28 -14.27 -11.36
N ARG A 147 -22.67 -14.72 -10.27
CA ARG A 147 -23.34 -15.29 -9.11
C ARG A 147 -22.76 -14.73 -7.83
N ARG A 148 -23.40 -15.01 -6.70
CA ARG A 148 -22.84 -14.67 -5.39
C ARG A 148 -21.48 -15.37 -5.20
N CYS A 149 -20.52 -14.62 -4.67
CA CYS A 149 -19.22 -15.14 -4.31
C CYS A 149 -19.34 -16.25 -3.26
N PRO A 150 -18.74 -17.43 -3.49
CA PRO A 150 -18.48 -18.40 -2.45
C PRO A 150 -17.77 -17.76 -1.25
N ALA A 151 -18.03 -18.28 -0.05
CA ALA A 151 -17.30 -17.86 1.14
C ALA A 151 -15.79 -18.06 0.92
N GLY A 152 -15.02 -16.98 1.05
CA GLY A 152 -13.57 -16.98 0.80
C GLY A 152 -13.16 -16.84 -0.67
N SER A 153 -14.04 -16.39 -1.56
CA SER A 153 -13.61 -15.99 -2.91
C SER A 153 -12.57 -14.87 -2.88
N ALA A 154 -11.58 -14.97 -3.77
CA ALA A 154 -10.52 -13.96 -3.90
C ALA A 154 -11.11 -12.64 -4.42
N PRO A 155 -10.50 -11.47 -4.13
CA PRO A 155 -10.94 -10.17 -4.62
C PRO A 155 -11.14 -10.10 -6.15
N ALA A 156 -10.27 -10.80 -6.90
CA ALA A 156 -10.31 -10.88 -8.36
C ALA A 156 -11.36 -11.84 -8.93
N ASP A 157 -12.02 -12.66 -8.11
CA ASP A 157 -13.08 -13.56 -8.59
C ASP A 157 -14.25 -12.73 -9.13
N VAL A 158 -14.71 -13.09 -10.34
CA VAL A 158 -15.82 -12.44 -11.04
C VAL A 158 -17.15 -12.96 -10.46
N CYS A 159 -17.53 -12.41 -9.31
CA CYS A 159 -18.73 -12.75 -8.57
C CYS A 159 -19.19 -11.59 -7.68
N ASP A 160 -20.41 -11.68 -7.15
CA ASP A 160 -21.01 -10.63 -6.36
C ASP A 160 -20.84 -10.84 -4.86
N ARG A 161 -20.33 -9.83 -4.15
CA ARG A 161 -20.14 -9.86 -2.69
C ARG A 161 -21.27 -9.21 -1.89
N GLY A 162 -22.26 -8.63 -2.55
CA GLY A 162 -23.40 -7.98 -1.94
C GLY A 162 -23.15 -6.53 -1.54
N ALA A 163 -23.85 -6.09 -0.50
CA ALA A 163 -23.76 -4.77 0.10
C ALA A 163 -23.74 -4.90 1.64
N ARG A 164 -23.14 -3.90 2.30
CA ARG A 164 -23.13 -3.73 3.76
C ARG A 164 -24.16 -2.68 4.13
N ALA A 165 -24.88 -2.89 5.24
CA ALA A 165 -25.79 -1.90 5.78
C ALA A 165 -25.60 -1.73 7.29
N SER A 166 -25.76 -0.50 7.78
CA SER A 166 -25.62 -0.14 9.20
C SER A 166 -26.52 1.02 9.57
N THR A 167 -26.98 1.03 10.82
CA THR A 167 -27.58 2.21 11.44
C THR A 167 -26.46 3.11 11.96
N GLY A 168 -26.49 4.43 11.77
CA GLY A 168 -25.44 5.35 12.23
C GLY A 168 -24.26 5.57 11.26
N PRO A 169 -23.42 6.60 11.51
CA PRO A 169 -22.32 6.97 10.63
C PRO A 169 -21.31 5.83 10.51
N SER A 170 -20.93 5.50 9.27
CA SER A 170 -19.99 4.40 8.93
C SER A 170 -18.64 4.48 9.65
N ASP A 171 -18.31 5.67 10.16
CA ASP A 171 -16.99 6.01 10.68
C ASP A 171 -16.89 5.84 12.20
N THR A 172 -18.00 5.47 12.88
CA THR A 172 -17.98 5.14 14.31
C THR A 172 -18.38 3.68 14.51
N ALA A 173 -17.38 2.81 14.70
CA ALA A 173 -17.52 1.36 14.81
C ALA A 173 -18.36 0.86 16.03
N SER A 174 -19.08 1.72 16.75
CA SER A 174 -19.57 1.41 18.10
C SER A 174 -21.01 1.84 18.43
N ALA A 175 -21.74 2.53 17.55
CA ALA A 175 -23.15 2.87 17.82
C ALA A 175 -24.15 2.21 16.84
N GLY A 176 -23.65 1.73 15.70
CA GLY A 176 -24.49 1.20 14.64
C GLY A 176 -24.74 -0.29 14.68
N GLY A 177 -26.00 -0.69 14.87
CA GLY A 177 -26.43 -2.07 14.59
C GLY A 177 -26.21 -2.39 13.11
N SER A 178 -25.46 -3.45 12.81
CA SER A 178 -25.29 -3.94 11.44
C SER A 178 -26.62 -4.50 10.92
N LEU A 179 -27.07 -3.95 9.80
CA LEU A 179 -28.23 -4.43 9.05
C LEU A 179 -27.82 -5.33 7.88
N THR A 180 -26.53 -5.62 7.72
CA THR A 180 -25.98 -6.36 6.57
C THR A 180 -26.65 -7.72 6.35
N ALA A 181 -27.02 -8.42 7.43
CA ALA A 181 -27.71 -9.70 7.35
C ALA A 181 -29.13 -9.61 6.77
N THR A 182 -29.72 -8.41 6.75
CA THR A 182 -31.06 -8.14 6.22
C THR A 182 -31.03 -7.60 4.79
N VAL A 183 -29.85 -7.46 4.18
CA VAL A 183 -29.73 -6.99 2.80
C VAL A 183 -30.28 -8.06 1.87
N GLU A 184 -31.20 -7.65 1.01
CA GLU A 184 -31.80 -8.42 -0.07
C GLU A 184 -31.24 -7.94 -1.41
N ALA A 185 -31.20 -8.82 -2.42
CA ALA A 185 -30.89 -8.43 -3.80
C ALA A 185 -32.14 -8.58 -4.66
N CYS A 186 -32.44 -7.54 -5.45
CA CYS A 186 -33.59 -7.49 -6.35
C CYS A 186 -34.94 -7.75 -5.66
N ALA A 187 -35.15 -7.13 -4.50
CA ALA A 187 -36.32 -7.32 -3.63
C ALA A 187 -37.67 -7.07 -4.35
N ASP A 188 -37.68 -6.23 -5.39
CA ASP A 188 -38.88 -5.92 -6.18
C ASP A 188 -39.32 -7.06 -7.13
N VAL A 189 -38.55 -8.15 -7.22
CA VAL A 189 -38.85 -9.29 -8.10
C VAL A 189 -39.48 -10.42 -7.27
N PRO A 190 -40.79 -10.72 -7.44
CA PRO A 190 -41.44 -11.78 -6.68
C PRO A 190 -40.75 -13.13 -6.91
N LEU A 191 -40.31 -13.80 -5.85
CA LEU A 191 -39.66 -15.11 -5.97
C LEU A 191 -40.71 -16.24 -6.00
N PRO A 192 -40.57 -17.22 -6.91
CA PRO A 192 -41.43 -18.41 -6.88
C PRO A 192 -41.10 -19.25 -5.64
N GLY A 193 -42.13 -19.75 -4.95
CA GLY A 193 -41.96 -20.66 -3.81
C GLY A 193 -41.98 -20.00 -2.43
N GLY A 194 -42.46 -18.75 -2.30
CA GLY A 194 -42.67 -18.10 -1.00
C GLY A 194 -41.41 -17.55 -0.34
N LEU A 195 -40.38 -17.24 -1.14
CA LEU A 195 -39.12 -16.64 -0.70
C LEU A 195 -39.19 -15.10 -0.71
N GLU A 196 -40.34 -14.50 -0.42
CA GLU A 196 -40.62 -13.07 -0.63
C GLU A 196 -39.80 -12.12 0.28
N ASN A 197 -38.94 -12.62 1.16
CA ASN A 197 -38.00 -11.84 1.99
C ASN A 197 -36.64 -12.56 2.14
N ALA A 198 -36.19 -13.25 1.08
CA ALA A 198 -34.93 -14.00 1.14
C ALA A 198 -33.74 -13.04 1.03
N THR A 199 -32.84 -13.13 2.00
CA THR A 199 -31.69 -12.23 2.07
C THR A 199 -30.63 -12.62 1.05
N PHE A 200 -29.78 -11.68 0.64
CA PHE A 200 -28.62 -11.95 -0.21
C PHE A 200 -27.71 -13.03 0.41
N ALA A 201 -27.61 -13.05 1.74
CA ALA A 201 -26.86 -14.06 2.48
C ALA A 201 -27.44 -15.48 2.37
N GLU A 202 -28.71 -15.65 1.99
CA GLU A 202 -29.37 -16.93 1.80
C GLU A 202 -29.39 -17.36 0.33
N VAL A 203 -29.82 -16.46 -0.56
CA VAL A 203 -30.10 -16.80 -1.97
C VAL A 203 -29.16 -16.12 -2.97
N GLY A 204 -28.30 -15.21 -2.53
CA GLY A 204 -27.38 -14.47 -3.40
C GLY A 204 -28.13 -13.70 -4.49
N LEU A 205 -27.69 -13.89 -5.74
CA LEU A 205 -28.30 -13.25 -6.92
C LEU A 205 -29.42 -14.06 -7.56
N ALA A 206 -29.82 -15.20 -6.99
CA ALA A 206 -30.91 -16.01 -7.56
C ALA A 206 -32.23 -15.22 -7.66
N ALA A 207 -32.44 -14.27 -6.74
CA ALA A 207 -33.57 -13.35 -6.74
C ALA A 207 -33.64 -12.44 -7.97
N CYS A 208 -32.47 -12.06 -8.51
CA CYS A 208 -32.38 -11.13 -9.63
C CYS A 208 -32.75 -11.72 -10.98
N ARG A 209 -32.88 -13.06 -11.08
CA ARG A 209 -33.23 -13.78 -12.32
C ARG A 209 -32.39 -13.33 -13.52
N LEU A 210 -31.10 -13.09 -13.28
CA LEU A 210 -30.17 -12.74 -14.34
C LEU A 210 -30.22 -13.83 -15.43
N PRO A 211 -30.20 -13.45 -16.72
CA PRO A 211 -30.15 -14.44 -17.78
C PRO A 211 -28.90 -15.30 -17.63
N SER A 212 -29.06 -16.60 -17.83
CA SER A 212 -27.96 -17.58 -17.78
C SER A 212 -27.99 -18.39 -19.08
N PRO A 213 -27.05 -18.18 -20.01
CA PRO A 213 -25.91 -17.26 -19.89
C PRO A 213 -26.34 -15.78 -19.92
N LEU A 214 -25.49 -14.90 -19.37
CA LEU A 214 -25.72 -13.47 -19.45
C LEU A 214 -25.74 -13.00 -20.91
N THR A 215 -26.69 -12.11 -21.21
CA THR A 215 -26.83 -11.52 -22.54
C THR A 215 -26.17 -10.15 -22.59
N VAL A 216 -25.65 -9.79 -23.76
CA VAL A 216 -24.99 -8.51 -24.01
C VAL A 216 -25.91 -7.34 -23.62
N GLY A 217 -25.34 -6.35 -22.95
CA GLY A 217 -26.04 -5.15 -22.50
C GLY A 217 -25.79 -4.84 -21.03
N THR A 218 -26.63 -3.98 -20.47
CA THR A 218 -26.53 -3.52 -19.09
C THR A 218 -27.60 -4.19 -18.23
N HIS A 219 -27.18 -4.80 -17.13
CA HIS A 219 -28.07 -5.38 -16.12
C HIS A 219 -27.85 -4.66 -14.79
N THR A 220 -28.91 -4.32 -14.07
CA THR A 220 -28.80 -3.63 -12.78
C THR A 220 -29.24 -4.56 -11.65
N ILE A 221 -28.45 -4.62 -10.59
CA ILE A 221 -28.74 -5.36 -9.36
C ILE A 221 -28.98 -4.33 -8.27
N ALA A 222 -30.21 -4.24 -7.76
CA ALA A 222 -30.51 -3.42 -6.59
C ALA A 222 -30.29 -4.24 -5.32
N PHE A 223 -29.53 -3.71 -4.37
CA PHE A 223 -29.44 -4.23 -3.01
C PHE A 223 -30.26 -3.35 -2.10
N SER A 224 -31.07 -3.93 -1.24
CA SER A 224 -31.93 -3.15 -0.34
C SER A 224 -32.03 -3.74 1.06
N THR A 225 -32.29 -2.90 2.04
CA THR A 225 -32.64 -3.30 3.41
C THR A 225 -33.82 -2.44 3.88
N GLN A 226 -34.65 -3.00 4.77
CA GLN A 226 -35.72 -2.26 5.43
C GLN A 226 -35.33 -1.96 6.88
N PHE A 227 -35.42 -0.68 7.26
CA PHE A 227 -35.22 -0.24 8.63
C PHE A 227 -36.26 0.83 8.98
N ASP A 228 -36.96 0.64 10.10
CA ASP A 228 -38.00 1.54 10.59
C ASP A 228 -39.05 1.94 9.52
N GLY A 229 -39.49 0.95 8.72
CA GLY A 229 -40.47 1.15 7.65
C GLY A 229 -39.95 1.91 6.42
N ARG A 230 -38.64 2.23 6.36
CA ARG A 230 -37.98 2.81 5.20
C ARG A 230 -37.16 1.75 4.47
N THR A 231 -37.18 1.80 3.14
CA THR A 231 -36.30 0.97 2.30
C THR A 231 -35.13 1.81 1.85
N LEU A 232 -33.92 1.33 2.11
CA LEU A 232 -32.68 1.90 1.60
C LEU A 232 -32.18 0.99 0.50
N SER A 233 -31.62 1.56 -0.56
CA SER A 233 -31.12 0.77 -1.68
C SER A 233 -29.86 1.36 -2.30
N VAL A 234 -29.01 0.48 -2.81
CA VAL A 234 -27.84 0.81 -3.62
C VAL A 234 -27.80 -0.14 -4.82
N THR A 235 -27.34 0.34 -5.98
CA THR A 235 -27.38 -0.43 -7.23
C THR A 235 -26.00 -0.75 -7.75
N ARG A 236 -25.79 -1.99 -8.18
CA ARG A 236 -24.62 -2.41 -8.96
C ARG A 236 -25.01 -2.56 -10.43
N THR A 237 -24.12 -2.14 -11.32
CA THR A 237 -24.30 -2.23 -12.77
C THR A 237 -23.40 -3.33 -13.34
N LEU A 238 -23.98 -4.29 -14.06
CA LEU A 238 -23.25 -5.27 -14.85
C LEU A 238 -23.25 -4.82 -16.32
N ARG A 239 -22.07 -4.63 -16.90
CA ARG A 239 -21.92 -4.37 -18.33
C ARG A 239 -21.39 -5.63 -19.02
N VAL A 240 -22.26 -6.31 -19.75
CA VAL A 240 -21.92 -7.55 -20.46
C VAL A 240 -21.57 -7.18 -21.90
N LEU A 241 -20.30 -7.34 -22.26
CA LEU A 241 -19.75 -7.08 -23.59
C LEU A 241 -19.94 -8.30 -24.50
N PRO A 242 -20.08 -8.13 -25.82
CA PRO A 242 -20.11 -9.25 -26.74
C PRO A 242 -18.75 -9.97 -26.78
N ASN A 243 -18.76 -11.29 -26.96
CA ASN A 243 -17.54 -12.09 -27.10
C ASN A 243 -17.05 -12.05 -28.57
N CYS A 244 -16.14 -11.13 -28.87
CA CYS A 244 -15.69 -10.92 -30.24
C CYS A 244 -14.58 -11.90 -30.66
N PRO A 245 -14.80 -12.71 -31.72
CA PRO A 245 -13.77 -13.61 -32.21
C PRO A 245 -12.63 -12.79 -32.83
N PRO A 246 -11.35 -13.12 -32.57
CA PRO A 246 -10.24 -12.46 -33.26
C PRO A 246 -10.37 -12.59 -34.79
N PRO A 247 -10.17 -11.51 -35.59
CA PRO A 247 -9.60 -10.20 -35.23
C PRO A 247 -10.63 -9.12 -34.85
N GLU A 248 -11.90 -9.46 -34.64
CA GLU A 248 -12.94 -8.47 -34.37
C GLU A 248 -12.81 -7.85 -32.97
N VAL A 249 -13.27 -6.59 -32.84
CA VAL A 249 -13.25 -5.81 -31.61
C VAL A 249 -14.67 -5.43 -31.19
N VAL A 250 -14.85 -5.11 -29.90
CA VAL A 250 -16.12 -4.57 -29.39
C VAL A 250 -16.31 -3.15 -29.92
N CYS A 251 -17.46 -2.87 -30.51
CA CYS A 251 -17.81 -1.54 -31.04
C CYS A 251 -18.11 -0.54 -29.92
N ALA A 252 -18.04 0.77 -30.22
CA ALA A 252 -18.22 1.85 -29.23
C ALA A 252 -19.57 1.78 -28.47
N GLY A 253 -20.60 1.20 -29.09
CA GLY A 253 -21.89 0.92 -28.44
C GLY A 253 -21.84 -0.16 -27.36
N ASN A 254 -20.73 -0.89 -27.19
CA ASN A 254 -20.55 -2.02 -26.27
C ASN A 254 -21.54 -3.19 -26.45
N THR A 255 -22.29 -3.20 -27.56
CA THR A 255 -23.38 -4.16 -27.81
C THR A 255 -23.13 -5.07 -29.01
N THR A 256 -22.16 -4.75 -29.86
CA THR A 256 -21.87 -5.50 -31.09
C THR A 256 -20.36 -5.66 -31.28
N CYS A 257 -19.98 -6.74 -31.94
CA CYS A 257 -18.63 -6.89 -32.46
C CYS A 257 -18.51 -6.23 -33.83
N SER A 258 -17.30 -5.83 -34.20
CA SER A 258 -16.99 -5.50 -35.57
C SER A 258 -17.18 -6.72 -36.48
N VAL A 259 -17.39 -6.46 -37.76
CA VAL A 259 -17.42 -7.45 -38.83
C VAL A 259 -16.46 -6.95 -39.91
N ASP A 260 -15.42 -7.74 -40.20
CA ASP A 260 -14.31 -7.35 -41.07
C ASP A 260 -13.66 -6.03 -40.61
N SER A 261 -13.49 -5.85 -39.29
CA SER A 261 -12.98 -4.60 -38.66
C SER A 261 -13.88 -3.36 -38.82
N PHE A 262 -15.16 -3.54 -39.19
CA PHE A 262 -16.13 -2.46 -39.27
C PHE A 262 -17.29 -2.63 -38.27
N CYS A 263 -17.69 -1.56 -37.59
CA CYS A 263 -18.77 -1.60 -36.61
C CYS A 263 -20.15 -1.37 -37.26
N PRO A 264 -21.04 -2.37 -37.30
CA PRO A 264 -22.34 -2.22 -37.91
C PRO A 264 -23.22 -1.28 -37.08
N GLY A 265 -23.74 -0.22 -37.72
CA GLY A 265 -24.64 0.76 -37.09
C GLY A 265 -24.02 2.15 -36.91
N GLU A 266 -22.71 2.28 -37.03
CA GLU A 266 -22.09 3.59 -37.20
C GLU A 266 -22.27 4.02 -38.65
N SER A 267 -23.25 4.90 -38.89
CA SER A 267 -23.48 5.41 -40.23
C SER A 267 -22.22 6.17 -40.67
N SER A 268 -21.66 5.79 -41.81
CA SER A 268 -20.53 6.50 -42.44
C SER A 268 -20.84 7.96 -42.80
N SER A 269 -22.06 8.43 -42.49
CA SER A 269 -22.56 9.78 -42.76
C SER A 269 -22.27 10.77 -41.62
N ASP A 270 -22.03 10.31 -40.39
CA ASP A 270 -21.58 11.17 -39.28
C ASP A 270 -20.06 11.42 -39.29
N LEU A 271 -19.32 10.72 -40.15
CA LEU A 271 -17.88 10.95 -40.37
C LEU A 271 -17.58 12.11 -41.32
N LEU A 272 -18.58 12.80 -41.87
CA LEU A 272 -18.39 13.90 -42.84
C LEU A 272 -19.07 15.22 -42.46
N ALA A 273 -19.72 15.30 -41.30
CA ALA A 273 -20.35 16.53 -40.81
C ALA A 273 -19.44 17.25 -39.81
N GLY A 274 -18.38 17.86 -40.33
CA GLY A 274 -17.49 18.74 -39.58
C GLY A 274 -16.57 17.98 -38.64
N GLU A 275 -15.43 17.52 -39.17
CA GLU A 275 -14.23 17.27 -38.38
C GLU A 275 -13.88 18.56 -37.61
N ALA A 276 -14.48 18.75 -36.44
CA ALA A 276 -13.69 19.22 -35.33
C ALA A 276 -12.58 18.17 -35.24
N GLU A 277 -11.35 18.57 -35.58
CA GLU A 277 -10.15 17.71 -35.43
C GLU A 277 -10.33 16.92 -34.15
N ALA A 278 -10.51 15.61 -34.28
CA ALA A 278 -10.55 14.74 -33.10
C ALA A 278 -9.28 15.08 -32.33
N PRO A 279 -9.40 15.52 -31.06
CA PRO A 279 -8.26 16.04 -30.34
C PRO A 279 -7.14 15.02 -30.41
N GLU A 280 -5.99 15.44 -30.96
CA GLU A 280 -4.86 14.54 -31.13
C GLU A 280 -4.50 13.95 -29.76
N PRO A 281 -4.33 12.62 -29.64
CA PRO A 281 -3.99 12.01 -28.38
C PRO A 281 -2.66 12.58 -27.87
N PRO A 282 -2.48 12.74 -26.55
CA PRO A 282 -1.30 13.41 -26.02
C PRO A 282 -0.03 12.66 -26.44
N PRO A 283 0.99 13.34 -27.03
CA PRO A 283 2.22 12.67 -27.41
C PRO A 283 2.89 12.05 -26.18
N LEU A 284 3.33 10.80 -26.29
CA LEU A 284 4.09 10.10 -25.24
C LEU A 284 5.44 9.66 -25.81
N LEU A 285 6.51 10.22 -25.27
CA LEU A 285 7.88 9.95 -25.69
C LEU A 285 8.66 9.35 -24.53
N LEU A 286 9.07 8.08 -24.68
CA LEU A 286 9.92 7.41 -23.69
C LEU A 286 11.41 7.81 -23.81
N ASN A 287 11.80 8.44 -24.93
CA ASN A 287 13.20 8.55 -25.35
C ASN A 287 13.73 10.00 -25.36
N SER A 288 13.24 10.87 -24.47
CA SER A 288 13.58 12.30 -24.47
C SER A 288 15.04 12.60 -24.07
N THR A 289 15.76 11.63 -23.49
CA THR A 289 17.13 11.79 -22.98
C THR A 289 18.13 10.75 -23.51
N GLY A 290 17.79 10.01 -24.58
CA GLY A 290 18.67 8.99 -25.16
C GLY A 290 18.61 7.61 -24.49
N ALA A 291 17.65 7.40 -23.59
CA ALA A 291 17.39 6.09 -22.99
C ALA A 291 16.71 5.16 -23.99
N ALA A 292 17.38 4.06 -24.32
CA ALA A 292 16.86 3.06 -25.24
C ALA A 292 15.46 2.55 -24.81
N LEU A 293 14.68 2.08 -25.79
CA LEU A 293 13.43 1.33 -25.57
C LEU A 293 13.66 0.01 -24.80
N HIS A 294 14.93 -0.35 -24.68
CA HIS A 294 15.44 -1.51 -23.99
C HIS A 294 16.48 -1.08 -22.96
N VAL A 295 16.26 -1.43 -21.70
CA VAL A 295 17.20 -1.15 -20.61
C VAL A 295 17.73 -2.47 -20.08
N VAL A 296 19.02 -2.51 -19.83
CA VAL A 296 19.70 -3.66 -19.22
C VAL A 296 19.99 -3.31 -17.76
N VAL A 297 19.55 -4.15 -16.84
CA VAL A 297 19.69 -3.93 -15.40
C VAL A 297 20.41 -5.12 -14.79
N ARG A 298 21.57 -4.89 -14.16
CA ARG A 298 22.31 -5.97 -13.50
C ARG A 298 21.54 -6.53 -12.32
N GLN A 299 21.63 -7.83 -12.09
CA GLN A 299 21.02 -8.46 -10.93
C GLN A 299 21.39 -7.77 -9.62
N PHE A 300 20.46 -7.75 -8.67
CA PHE A 300 20.59 -7.18 -7.32
C PHE A 300 20.86 -5.67 -7.26
N THR A 301 20.84 -4.97 -8.40
CA THR A 301 20.89 -3.51 -8.42
C THR A 301 19.50 -2.91 -8.20
N THR A 302 19.44 -1.69 -7.70
CA THR A 302 18.16 -0.99 -7.54
C THR A 302 17.77 -0.32 -8.86
N TYR A 303 16.62 -0.69 -9.42
CA TYR A 303 16.04 -0.02 -10.58
C TYR A 303 14.76 0.73 -10.17
N LYS A 304 14.79 2.06 -10.26
CA LYS A 304 13.70 2.96 -9.85
C LYS A 304 13.65 4.18 -10.75
N ALA A 305 12.63 5.03 -10.61
CA ALA A 305 12.57 6.31 -11.30
C ALA A 305 13.83 7.15 -10.99
N CYS A 306 14.38 7.78 -12.02
CA CYS A 306 15.48 8.72 -11.87
C CYS A 306 15.04 9.90 -10.99
N ALA A 307 15.95 10.40 -10.16
CA ALA A 307 15.72 11.70 -9.53
C ALA A 307 15.75 12.80 -10.61
N ASP A 308 15.02 13.89 -10.38
CA ASP A 308 14.94 15.01 -11.30
C ASP A 308 16.35 15.44 -11.75
N ASP A 309 16.51 15.63 -13.08
CA ASP A 309 17.76 16.02 -13.76
C ASP A 309 18.95 15.03 -13.70
N ILE A 310 18.78 13.82 -13.15
CA ILE A 310 19.85 12.79 -13.19
C ILE A 310 19.64 11.88 -14.40
N PRO A 311 20.55 11.87 -15.40
CA PRO A 311 20.46 10.94 -16.52
C PRO A 311 20.70 9.50 -16.03
N SER A 312 20.00 8.54 -16.65
CA SER A 312 20.29 7.12 -16.46
C SER A 312 21.71 6.82 -16.94
N ILE A 313 22.53 6.21 -16.07
CA ILE A 313 23.90 5.81 -16.38
C ILE A 313 24.00 4.28 -16.39
N GLU A 314 24.85 3.74 -17.27
CA GLU A 314 24.91 2.30 -17.57
C GLU A 314 25.20 1.41 -16.35
N ASP A 315 26.01 1.88 -15.40
CA ASP A 315 26.38 1.12 -14.19
C ASP A 315 25.34 1.19 -13.06
N VAL A 316 24.47 2.20 -13.07
CA VAL A 316 23.39 2.36 -12.08
C VAL A 316 22.15 2.87 -12.83
N PRO A 317 21.51 2.00 -13.64
CA PRO A 317 20.42 2.44 -14.47
C PRO A 317 19.25 2.86 -13.57
N CYS A 318 18.64 3.98 -13.93
CA CYS A 318 17.35 4.41 -13.41
C CYS A 318 16.39 4.63 -14.58
N GLU A 319 15.10 4.62 -14.30
CA GLU A 319 14.08 4.87 -15.30
C GLU A 319 13.87 6.39 -15.48
N PRO A 320 14.16 6.97 -16.66
CA PRO A 320 13.89 8.39 -16.89
C PRO A 320 12.39 8.66 -17.01
N ALA A 321 11.98 9.86 -16.61
CA ALA A 321 10.60 10.28 -16.73
C ALA A 321 10.14 10.31 -18.21
N PRO A 322 9.02 9.66 -18.55
CA PRO A 322 8.43 9.78 -19.89
C PRO A 322 7.96 11.23 -20.12
N VAL A 323 8.10 11.72 -21.36
CA VAL A 323 7.68 13.07 -21.73
C VAL A 323 6.32 13.02 -22.41
N SER A 324 5.36 13.75 -21.86
CA SER A 324 4.02 13.89 -22.41
C SER A 324 3.44 15.27 -22.08
N THR A 325 2.48 15.73 -22.88
CA THR A 325 1.69 16.93 -22.57
C THR A 325 0.54 16.65 -21.59
N ALA A 326 0.27 15.38 -21.32
CA ALA A 326 -0.71 14.91 -20.34
C ALA A 326 -0.03 14.10 -19.22
N PRO A 327 -0.69 13.93 -18.05
CA PRO A 327 -0.19 13.05 -17.00
C PRO A 327 0.13 11.65 -17.54
N VAL A 328 1.24 11.09 -17.07
CA VAL A 328 1.69 9.74 -17.45
C VAL A 328 1.52 8.79 -16.28
N TYR A 329 1.04 7.59 -16.58
CA TYR A 329 0.75 6.53 -15.64
C TYR A 329 1.58 5.28 -15.95
N VAL A 330 2.02 4.57 -14.91
CA VAL A 330 2.70 3.26 -15.03
C VAL A 330 1.79 2.17 -14.54
N LEU A 331 1.38 1.29 -15.45
CA LEU A 331 0.41 0.26 -15.12
C LEU A 331 1.11 -1.03 -14.67
N PRO A 332 0.56 -1.72 -13.66
CA PRO A 332 0.97 -3.08 -13.38
C PRO A 332 0.57 -4.00 -14.54
N PRO A 333 1.27 -5.14 -14.75
CA PRO A 333 1.03 -6.04 -15.88
C PRO A 333 -0.40 -6.59 -15.97
N SER A 334 -1.16 -6.57 -14.87
CA SER A 334 -2.55 -7.01 -14.80
C SER A 334 -3.58 -5.95 -15.22
N VAL A 335 -3.17 -4.70 -15.41
CA VAL A 335 -4.08 -3.58 -15.70
C VAL A 335 -3.94 -3.17 -17.16
N LEU A 336 -5.04 -3.27 -17.90
CA LEU A 336 -5.09 -2.88 -19.31
C LEU A 336 -5.09 -1.35 -19.45
N PRO A 337 -4.38 -0.77 -20.44
CA PRO A 337 -4.38 0.67 -20.69
C PRO A 337 -5.77 1.30 -20.82
N SER A 338 -6.72 0.59 -21.43
CA SER A 338 -8.10 1.04 -21.61
C SER A 338 -8.86 1.26 -20.29
N SER A 339 -8.44 0.62 -19.19
CA SER A 339 -9.05 0.80 -17.87
C SER A 339 -8.86 2.22 -17.31
N CYS A 340 -7.85 2.95 -17.77
CA CYS A 340 -7.64 4.34 -17.38
C CYS A 340 -8.78 5.27 -17.86
N ILE A 341 -9.47 4.90 -18.94
CA ILE A 341 -10.58 5.69 -19.49
C ILE A 341 -11.84 5.50 -18.63
N SER A 342 -12.07 4.29 -18.10
CA SER A 342 -13.31 3.94 -17.38
C SER A 342 -13.23 4.15 -15.86
N VAL A 343 -12.10 3.82 -15.23
CA VAL A 343 -11.95 3.81 -13.76
C VAL A 343 -10.99 4.91 -13.28
N GLY A 344 -10.20 5.49 -14.19
CA GLY A 344 -9.13 6.41 -13.86
C GLY A 344 -7.87 5.70 -13.34
N CYS A 345 -6.71 6.31 -13.59
CA CYS A 345 -5.40 5.74 -13.23
C CYS A 345 -4.62 6.58 -12.21
N THR A 346 -5.31 7.41 -11.41
CA THR A 346 -4.67 8.38 -10.49
C THR A 346 -3.71 7.77 -9.48
N GLY A 347 -3.93 6.51 -9.04
CA GLY A 347 -3.00 5.78 -8.17
C GLY A 347 -1.70 5.31 -8.84
N TYR A 348 -1.62 5.42 -10.16
CA TYR A 348 -0.50 4.94 -10.99
C TYR A 348 0.30 6.07 -11.63
N GLU A 349 0.06 7.32 -11.23
CA GLU A 349 0.71 8.49 -11.81
C GLU A 349 2.24 8.43 -11.60
N TYR A 350 3.01 8.42 -12.69
CA TYR A 350 4.48 8.27 -12.66
C TYR A 350 5.14 9.29 -11.74
N ALA A 351 4.66 10.54 -11.73
CA ALA A 351 5.20 11.59 -10.86
C ALA A 351 5.08 11.26 -9.36
N ARG A 352 4.14 10.41 -8.97
CA ARG A 352 3.91 9.99 -7.57
C ARG A 352 4.60 8.68 -7.22
N VAL A 353 4.47 7.68 -8.09
CA VAL A 353 4.88 6.29 -7.78
C VAL A 353 6.07 5.79 -8.59
N GLY A 354 6.55 6.58 -9.55
CA GLY A 354 7.62 6.19 -10.47
C GLY A 354 7.25 4.91 -11.23
N ILE A 355 8.15 3.91 -11.19
CA ILE A 355 7.96 2.59 -11.80
C ILE A 355 7.58 1.49 -10.81
N ALA A 356 7.26 1.82 -9.56
CA ALA A 356 6.91 0.81 -8.56
C ALA A 356 5.79 -0.16 -9.03
N PRO A 357 4.71 0.31 -9.70
CA PRO A 357 3.64 -0.59 -10.17
C PRO A 357 4.09 -1.64 -11.19
N ALA A 358 5.19 -1.39 -11.92
CA ALA A 358 5.71 -2.35 -12.91
C ALA A 358 6.34 -3.60 -12.26
N ASN A 359 6.55 -3.60 -10.94
CA ASN A 359 7.03 -4.75 -10.16
C ASN A 359 8.32 -5.38 -10.73
N ILE A 360 9.27 -4.55 -11.14
CA ILE A 360 10.55 -5.01 -11.68
C ILE A 360 11.34 -5.73 -10.57
N ASN A 361 11.53 -7.04 -10.73
CA ASN A 361 12.33 -7.83 -9.80
C ASN A 361 13.76 -7.98 -10.32
N THR A 362 14.67 -7.13 -9.83
CA THR A 362 16.08 -7.17 -10.22
C THR A 362 16.85 -8.37 -9.62
N SER A 363 16.21 -9.21 -8.81
CA SER A 363 16.79 -10.50 -8.36
C SER A 363 16.38 -11.70 -9.21
N ALA A 364 15.57 -11.49 -10.25
CA ALA A 364 15.17 -12.56 -11.17
C ALA A 364 16.35 -13.08 -12.00
N ASP A 365 16.24 -14.29 -12.56
CA ASP A 365 17.29 -14.93 -13.33
C ASP A 365 17.80 -14.06 -14.49
N VAL A 366 19.09 -14.16 -14.79
CA VAL A 366 19.71 -13.47 -15.94
C VAL A 366 18.98 -13.85 -17.22
N GLY A 367 18.64 -12.85 -18.02
CA GLY A 367 17.84 -12.96 -19.23
C GLY A 367 16.33 -12.77 -19.02
N THR A 368 15.85 -12.67 -17.76
CA THR A 368 14.45 -12.34 -17.49
C THR A 368 14.09 -10.97 -18.07
N VAL A 369 12.98 -10.89 -18.78
CA VAL A 369 12.48 -9.66 -19.41
C VAL A 369 11.22 -9.18 -18.69
N PHE A 370 11.25 -7.93 -18.22
CA PHE A 370 10.08 -7.21 -17.72
C PHE A 370 9.64 -6.16 -18.75
N THR A 371 8.36 -5.83 -18.73
CA THR A 371 7.78 -4.77 -19.57
C THR A 371 7.17 -3.72 -18.66
N ILE A 372 7.52 -2.45 -18.90
CA ILE A 372 6.93 -1.29 -18.24
C ILE A 372 5.93 -0.67 -19.22
N SER A 373 4.67 -0.65 -18.82
CA SER A 373 3.55 -0.11 -19.60
C SER A 373 3.26 1.33 -19.18
N TYR A 374 3.45 2.27 -20.10
CA TYR A 374 3.19 3.69 -19.94
C TYR A 374 1.91 4.11 -20.64
N VAL A 375 1.09 4.89 -19.95
CA VAL A 375 -0.12 5.49 -20.51
C VAL A 375 -0.09 6.99 -20.28
N ALA A 376 -0.16 7.78 -21.35
CA ALA A 376 -0.52 9.19 -21.26
C ALA A 376 -2.01 9.32 -21.49
N PHE A 377 -2.74 9.92 -20.54
CA PHE A 377 -4.18 10.09 -20.64
C PHE A 377 -4.57 11.53 -20.39
N ASP A 378 -5.28 12.12 -21.35
CA ASP A 378 -5.89 13.44 -21.23
C ASP A 378 -7.39 13.29 -20.98
N ALA A 379 -7.80 13.55 -19.74
CA ALA A 379 -9.19 13.44 -19.32
C ALA A 379 -10.13 14.41 -20.06
N ALA A 380 -9.63 15.53 -20.60
CA ALA A 380 -10.47 16.51 -21.29
C ALA A 380 -10.85 16.03 -22.70
N THR A 381 -9.94 15.31 -23.35
CA THR A 381 -10.11 14.83 -24.74
C THR A 381 -10.43 13.35 -24.81
N LEU A 382 -10.34 12.65 -23.67
CA LEU A 382 -10.32 11.19 -23.58
C LEU A 382 -9.22 10.56 -24.47
N GLY A 383 -8.23 11.37 -24.86
CA GLY A 383 -7.09 10.93 -25.67
C GLY A 383 -6.16 10.07 -24.84
N LEU A 384 -5.80 8.91 -25.38
CA LEU A 384 -4.91 7.95 -24.74
C LEU A 384 -3.77 7.58 -25.68
N THR A 385 -2.55 7.69 -25.19
CA THR A 385 -1.35 7.18 -25.88
C THR A 385 -0.66 6.15 -25.01
N TYR A 386 -0.25 5.05 -25.64
CA TYR A 386 0.39 3.91 -24.99
C TYR A 386 1.82 3.74 -25.49
N ALA A 387 2.74 3.41 -24.58
CA ALA A 387 4.10 3.03 -24.93
C ALA A 387 4.66 2.00 -23.94
N GLU A 388 5.60 1.18 -24.40
CA GLU A 388 6.27 0.17 -23.58
C GLU A 388 7.78 0.38 -23.55
N ARG A 389 8.39 0.03 -22.43
CA ARG A 389 9.84 -0.16 -22.30
C ARG A 389 10.12 -1.56 -21.80
N THR A 390 11.13 -2.20 -22.38
CA THR A 390 11.59 -3.52 -21.93
C THR A 390 12.79 -3.37 -21.00
N VAL A 391 12.83 -4.18 -19.94
CA VAL A 391 13.93 -4.27 -18.98
C VAL A 391 14.42 -5.70 -18.94
N THR A 392 15.67 -5.94 -19.32
CA THR A 392 16.29 -7.27 -19.19
C THR A 392 17.24 -7.30 -18.02
N ILE A 393 17.12 -8.36 -17.22
CA ILE A 393 18.04 -8.63 -16.14
C ILE A 393 19.33 -9.21 -16.70
N ASP A 394 20.45 -8.57 -16.41
CA ASP A 394 21.79 -9.02 -16.78
C ASP A 394 22.54 -9.58 -15.58
N ASP A 395 23.69 -10.19 -15.84
CA ASP A 395 24.57 -10.68 -14.80
C ASP A 395 24.87 -9.57 -13.77
N ALA A 396 24.85 -9.92 -12.49
CA ALA A 396 25.19 -9.01 -11.40
C ALA A 396 26.61 -8.42 -11.59
N CYS A 397 27.51 -9.21 -12.20
CA CYS A 397 28.90 -8.87 -12.37
C CYS A 397 29.32 -8.74 -13.83
N PRO A 398 30.33 -7.88 -14.13
CA PRO A 398 30.93 -7.85 -15.45
C PRO A 398 31.47 -9.23 -15.87
N SER A 399 31.53 -9.47 -17.17
CA SER A 399 32.03 -10.74 -17.71
C SER A 399 33.37 -11.14 -17.11
N GLY A 400 33.45 -12.36 -16.57
CA GLY A 400 34.65 -12.91 -15.93
C GLY A 400 34.73 -12.67 -14.42
N GLN A 401 33.67 -12.14 -13.81
CA GLN A 401 33.50 -12.06 -12.36
C GLN A 401 32.25 -12.80 -11.92
N ILE A 402 32.20 -13.22 -10.66
CA ILE A 402 31.10 -13.94 -10.03
C ILE A 402 30.61 -13.12 -8.83
N TYR A 403 29.29 -13.01 -8.67
CA TYR A 403 28.69 -12.29 -7.56
C TYR A 403 28.74 -13.11 -6.27
N CYS A 404 29.55 -12.67 -5.32
CA CYS A 404 29.75 -13.30 -4.03
C CYS A 404 29.34 -12.34 -2.91
N ASN A 405 28.21 -12.60 -2.25
CA ASN A 405 27.78 -11.91 -1.03
C ASN A 405 27.78 -10.36 -1.11
N GLY A 406 27.38 -9.80 -2.26
CA GLY A 406 27.33 -8.34 -2.48
C GLY A 406 28.52 -7.75 -3.23
N THR A 407 29.56 -8.53 -3.52
CA THR A 407 30.73 -8.08 -4.30
C THR A 407 30.99 -8.98 -5.51
N CYS A 408 31.59 -8.41 -6.56
CA CYS A 408 31.99 -9.16 -7.74
C CYS A 408 33.45 -9.59 -7.62
N GLU A 409 33.68 -10.90 -7.65
CA GLU A 409 35.00 -11.51 -7.47
C GLU A 409 35.47 -12.18 -8.76
N VAL A 410 36.78 -12.15 -9.03
CA VAL A 410 37.37 -12.74 -10.25
C VAL A 410 37.57 -14.26 -10.15
N ALA A 411 37.31 -14.83 -8.97
CA ALA A 411 37.44 -16.25 -8.67
C ALA A 411 36.11 -16.80 -8.14
N ASP A 412 35.91 -18.11 -8.30
CA ASP A 412 34.78 -18.84 -7.74
C ASP A 412 34.58 -18.47 -6.26
N CYS A 413 33.34 -18.24 -5.83
CA CYS A 413 33.04 -17.83 -4.45
C CYS A 413 33.61 -18.82 -3.42
N GLU A 414 33.71 -20.11 -3.75
CA GLU A 414 34.35 -21.11 -2.89
C GLU A 414 35.87 -20.98 -2.89
N VAL A 415 36.47 -20.66 -4.04
CA VAL A 415 37.93 -20.48 -4.19
C VAL A 415 38.39 -19.15 -3.59
N ALA A 416 37.58 -18.09 -3.68
CA ALA A 416 37.79 -16.83 -2.98
C ALA A 416 37.72 -17.04 -1.46
N ALA A 417 36.74 -17.81 -0.97
CA ALA A 417 36.67 -18.20 0.44
C ALA A 417 37.87 -19.06 0.90
N LEU A 418 38.37 -19.96 0.04
CA LEU A 418 39.55 -20.80 0.32
C LEU A 418 40.89 -20.03 0.23
N LEU A 419 41.03 -19.08 -0.69
CA LEU A 419 42.23 -18.23 -0.80
C LEU A 419 42.34 -17.24 0.37
N ILE A 420 41.22 -16.92 1.02
CA ILE A 420 41.18 -16.15 2.28
C ILE A 420 41.42 -17.07 3.50
N GLY A 421 41.34 -18.40 3.33
CA GLY A 421 41.48 -19.38 4.39
C GLY A 421 42.83 -20.11 4.42
N GLU A 422 43.95 -19.40 4.61
CA GLU A 422 45.12 -19.89 5.37
C GLU A 422 46.23 -18.84 5.60
N THR A 423 45.85 -17.58 5.81
CA THR A 423 46.67 -16.73 6.68
C THR A 423 45.73 -16.16 7.72
N GLY A 424 46.11 -16.21 9.00
CA GLY A 424 45.34 -15.65 10.10
C GLY A 424 45.23 -14.14 10.00
N GLN A 425 44.54 -13.64 8.98
CA GLN A 425 44.09 -12.27 8.89
C GLN A 425 42.87 -12.17 9.78
N SER A 426 43.10 -11.61 10.96
CA SER A 426 42.09 -10.93 11.77
C SER A 426 41.12 -10.23 10.84
N VAL A 427 39.90 -10.75 10.69
CA VAL A 427 38.89 -10.10 9.86
C VAL A 427 38.53 -8.78 10.56
N GLU A 428 38.74 -7.67 9.85
CA GLU A 428 38.46 -6.35 10.40
C GLU A 428 36.98 -6.27 10.80
N PRO A 429 36.67 -5.83 12.03
CA PRO A 429 35.30 -5.76 12.50
C PRO A 429 34.42 -4.81 11.71
N ARG A 430 33.10 -5.08 11.70
CA ARG A 430 32.12 -4.37 10.86
C ARG A 430 31.06 -3.64 11.68
N LEU A 431 30.51 -2.59 11.07
CA LEU A 431 29.35 -1.85 11.57
C LEU A 431 28.04 -2.40 10.99
N ARG A 432 27.00 -2.52 11.82
CA ARG A 432 25.62 -2.78 11.40
C ARG A 432 24.68 -1.71 11.93
N LEU A 433 23.88 -1.11 11.05
CA LEU A 433 22.81 -0.20 11.45
C LEU A 433 21.66 -0.98 12.10
N LEU A 434 21.11 -0.46 13.20
CA LEU A 434 19.95 -1.02 13.87
C LEU A 434 18.69 -0.23 13.49
N GLY A 435 17.85 -0.81 12.67
CA GLY A 435 16.70 -0.15 12.04
C GLY A 435 17.00 0.37 10.63
N ALA A 436 16.06 1.12 10.05
CA ALA A 436 16.13 1.58 8.67
C ALA A 436 17.30 2.56 8.40
N ALA A 437 17.86 2.50 7.19
CA ALA A 437 18.91 3.44 6.73
C ALA A 437 18.37 4.86 6.46
N TYR A 438 17.06 5.00 6.25
CA TYR A 438 16.33 6.26 6.14
C TYR A 438 15.21 6.28 7.18
N MET A 439 15.09 7.36 7.95
CA MET A 439 14.08 7.50 9.00
C MET A 439 13.40 8.86 8.95
N VAL A 440 12.11 8.89 9.31
CA VAL A 440 11.34 10.13 9.48
C VAL A 440 10.96 10.26 10.94
N LEU A 441 11.35 11.37 11.57
CA LEU A 441 11.04 11.69 12.97
C LEU A 441 10.19 12.95 13.02
N GLN A 442 9.26 13.00 13.98
CA GLN A 442 8.45 14.18 14.20
C GLN A 442 9.17 15.14 15.17
N TYR A 443 9.24 16.41 14.82
CA TYR A 443 9.85 17.44 15.66
C TYR A 443 9.16 17.46 17.01
N GLY A 444 9.97 17.27 18.06
CA GLY A 444 9.51 17.37 19.44
C GLY A 444 8.82 16.14 20.03
N HIS A 445 8.75 15.02 19.30
CA HIS A 445 8.26 13.75 19.83
C HIS A 445 9.43 12.83 20.23
N PRO A 446 9.31 12.05 21.33
CA PRO A 446 10.29 11.04 21.68
C PRO A 446 10.30 9.95 20.61
N TRP A 447 11.49 9.59 20.12
CA TRP A 447 11.63 8.44 19.24
C TRP A 447 11.48 7.16 20.06
N LEU A 448 10.45 6.37 19.77
CA LEU A 448 10.23 5.06 20.37
C LEU A 448 10.54 3.97 19.33
N THR A 449 11.30 2.95 19.71
CA THR A 449 11.48 1.72 18.94
C THR A 449 10.34 0.74 19.21
N THR A 450 10.20 -0.28 18.36
CA THR A 450 9.30 -1.41 18.56
C THR A 450 9.50 -1.99 19.97
N GLY A 451 8.45 -2.01 20.79
CA GLY A 451 8.53 -2.41 22.21
C GLY A 451 8.54 -1.26 23.22
N GLY A 452 8.32 -0.01 22.80
CA GLY A 452 8.10 1.13 23.71
C GLY A 452 9.36 1.65 24.41
N GLN A 453 10.54 1.17 24.03
CA GLN A 453 11.81 1.74 24.48
C GLN A 453 12.17 2.97 23.65
N GLN A 454 12.85 3.95 24.26
CA GLN A 454 13.36 5.09 23.52
C GLN A 454 14.48 4.65 22.58
N GLY A 455 14.33 4.96 21.29
CA GLY A 455 15.38 4.77 20.30
C GLY A 455 16.43 5.87 20.43
N SER A 456 17.71 5.50 20.30
CA SER A 456 18.82 6.45 20.25
C SER A 456 19.56 6.35 18.91
N LEU A 457 20.00 7.48 18.39
CA LEU A 457 20.87 7.52 17.20
C LEU A 457 22.33 7.24 17.58
N LEU A 458 22.63 7.16 18.88
CA LEU A 458 23.95 6.80 19.37
C LEU A 458 24.29 5.34 19.05
N PRO A 459 25.58 4.99 18.92
CA PRO A 459 26.00 3.59 18.85
C PRO A 459 25.63 2.85 20.13
N CYS A 460 25.53 1.53 20.05
CA CYS A 460 25.25 0.70 21.21
C CYS A 460 26.42 0.72 22.20
N GLU A 461 26.11 0.88 23.48
CA GLU A 461 27.08 0.65 24.57
C GLU A 461 27.01 -0.82 25.00
N GLY A 462 28.08 -1.55 24.72
CA GLY A 462 28.23 -2.97 25.05
C GLY A 462 27.27 -3.91 24.31
N THR A 463 26.80 -4.95 25.00
CA THR A 463 25.96 -6.00 24.40
C THR A 463 24.48 -5.64 24.32
N ALA A 464 24.09 -4.44 24.77
CA ALA A 464 22.72 -3.97 24.67
C ALA A 464 22.35 -3.66 23.21
N THR A 465 21.43 -4.45 22.64
CA THR A 465 20.95 -4.27 21.25
C THR A 465 19.68 -3.44 21.16
N THR A 466 19.05 -3.09 22.29
CA THR A 466 17.83 -2.29 22.33
C THR A 466 18.14 -0.82 22.58
N GLY A 467 17.54 0.07 21.77
CA GLY A 467 17.60 1.52 21.98
C GLY A 467 18.82 2.23 21.39
N CYS A 468 19.59 1.64 20.46
CA CYS A 468 20.74 2.26 19.80
C CYS A 468 20.65 2.23 18.26
N GLY A 469 21.45 3.05 17.58
CA GLY A 469 21.37 3.29 16.14
C GLY A 469 22.31 2.41 15.29
N ALA A 470 23.41 1.93 15.86
CA ALA A 470 24.36 1.03 15.19
C ALA A 470 25.16 0.20 16.20
N LEU A 471 25.58 -1.01 15.81
CA LEU A 471 26.43 -1.90 16.61
C LEU A 471 27.69 -2.35 15.85
N ALA A 472 28.74 -2.63 16.62
CA ALA A 472 29.92 -3.37 16.19
C ALA A 472 29.65 -4.86 16.22
N PHE A 473 30.21 -5.60 15.27
CA PHE A 473 30.33 -7.03 15.44
C PHE A 473 31.53 -7.59 14.68
N ASP A 474 32.06 -8.69 15.19
CA ASP A 474 32.97 -9.54 14.45
C ASP A 474 32.14 -10.39 13.46
N PRO A 475 32.37 -10.27 12.15
CA PRO A 475 31.57 -11.00 11.16
C PRO A 475 31.87 -12.50 11.13
N GLN A 476 33.00 -12.96 11.69
CA GLN A 476 33.33 -14.39 11.77
C GLN A 476 32.66 -15.05 12.97
N THR A 477 32.75 -14.43 14.15
CA THR A 477 32.21 -15.03 15.39
C THR A 477 30.76 -14.63 15.65
N GLY A 478 30.28 -13.53 15.04
CA GLY A 478 29.02 -12.89 15.37
C GLY A 478 29.04 -12.20 16.74
N GLU A 479 30.18 -12.14 17.41
CA GLU A 479 30.34 -11.52 18.72
C GLU A 479 30.19 -10.00 18.60
N ILE A 480 29.35 -9.43 19.47
CA ILE A 480 29.23 -7.99 19.60
C ILE A 480 30.49 -7.49 20.29
N LEU A 481 31.25 -6.64 19.60
CA LEU A 481 32.50 -6.14 20.15
C LEU A 481 32.22 -5.05 21.19
N ASP A 482 32.52 -5.38 22.44
CA ASP A 482 32.32 -4.49 23.57
C ASP A 482 33.27 -3.27 23.43
N SER A 483 32.73 -2.07 23.58
CA SER A 483 33.45 -0.78 23.70
C SER A 483 34.33 -0.25 22.55
N SER A 484 34.33 -0.85 21.35
CA SER A 484 35.20 -0.40 20.22
C SER A 484 34.49 0.32 19.06
N VAL A 485 33.21 0.68 19.18
CA VAL A 485 32.41 1.38 18.13
C VAL A 485 31.59 2.50 18.74
N ALA A 486 31.35 3.68 18.16
CA ALA A 486 31.79 4.34 16.94
C ALA A 486 31.66 5.85 17.19
N SER A 487 32.60 6.68 16.73
CA SER A 487 32.30 8.11 16.70
C SER A 487 31.17 8.35 15.68
N VAL A 488 30.07 8.95 16.12
CA VAL A 488 29.02 9.46 15.23
C VAL A 488 29.45 10.83 14.76
N THR A 489 29.73 10.96 13.47
CA THR A 489 29.96 12.26 12.85
C THR A 489 28.69 12.68 12.15
N LEU A 490 28.10 13.79 12.60
CA LEU A 490 27.02 14.44 11.89
C LEU A 490 27.62 15.16 10.68
N VAL A 491 27.19 14.78 9.48
CA VAL A 491 27.45 15.56 8.27
C VAL A 491 26.22 16.43 8.06
N GLU A 492 26.31 17.72 8.37
CA GLU A 492 25.21 18.66 8.19
C GLU A 492 24.85 18.76 6.70
N SER A 493 23.56 18.60 6.40
CA SER A 493 23.00 18.79 5.06
C SER A 493 22.96 20.29 4.71
N THR A 494 23.24 20.61 3.45
CA THR A 494 23.42 21.96 2.89
C THR A 494 22.16 22.84 2.86
N LEU A 495 21.06 22.44 3.51
CA LEU A 495 19.75 23.10 3.41
C LEU A 495 19.40 24.06 4.56
N ALA A 496 20.23 24.20 5.59
CA ALA A 496 19.97 25.14 6.69
C ALA A 496 20.94 26.33 6.67
N GLU A 497 20.43 27.54 6.46
CA GLU A 497 21.19 28.80 6.55
C GLU A 497 21.74 29.12 7.96
N GLN A 498 21.43 28.28 8.95
CA GLN A 498 22.05 28.32 10.28
C GLN A 498 22.48 26.91 10.72
N PRO A 499 23.73 26.75 11.23
CA PRO A 499 24.25 25.46 11.71
C PRO A 499 23.61 25.11 13.06
N HIS A 500 22.37 24.64 13.03
CA HIS A 500 21.76 24.02 14.19
C HIS A 500 22.25 22.57 14.28
N ARG A 501 23.26 22.35 15.14
CA ARG A 501 23.76 21.00 15.44
C ARG A 501 22.65 20.17 16.06
N CYS A 502 22.22 19.14 15.34
CA CYS A 502 21.40 18.08 15.90
C CYS A 502 22.32 17.10 16.63
N ASP A 503 22.40 17.20 17.95
CA ASP A 503 23.18 16.26 18.75
C ASP A 503 22.48 14.88 18.73
N PRO A 504 23.16 13.81 18.30
CA PRO A 504 22.59 12.46 18.25
C PRO A 504 22.07 11.96 19.61
N SER A 505 22.63 12.48 20.72
CA SER A 505 22.22 12.13 22.08
C SER A 505 20.93 12.81 22.55
N LEU A 506 20.47 13.84 21.83
CA LEU A 506 19.35 14.68 22.23
C LEU A 506 18.07 14.40 21.42
N VAL A 507 18.11 13.42 20.51
CA VAL A 507 16.92 12.98 19.78
C VAL A 507 15.99 12.22 20.72
N GLY A 508 14.96 12.90 21.21
CA GLY A 508 13.86 12.31 21.99
C GLY A 508 13.87 12.59 23.50
N VAL A 509 14.80 13.40 24.01
CA VAL A 509 14.82 13.75 25.45
C VAL A 509 13.79 14.84 25.74
N THR A 510 12.86 14.58 26.66
CA THR A 510 11.72 15.46 26.95
C THR A 510 12.06 16.69 27.81
N SER A 511 13.30 16.85 28.28
CA SER A 511 13.68 17.95 29.17
C SER A 511 14.70 18.91 28.55
N GLY A 512 14.17 20.03 28.01
CA GLY A 512 14.82 21.34 28.00
C GLY A 512 16.04 21.56 27.09
N SER A 513 15.79 22.26 25.97
CA SER A 513 16.67 23.24 25.30
C SER A 513 17.55 22.87 24.10
N LEU A 514 17.64 21.62 23.64
CA LEU A 514 18.36 21.28 22.41
C LEU A 514 17.59 20.24 21.59
N ARG A 515 16.56 20.69 20.88
CA ARG A 515 15.83 19.87 19.90
C ARG A 515 16.49 20.05 18.55
N CYS A 516 16.75 18.96 17.86
CA CYS A 516 17.14 19.02 16.46
C CYS A 516 16.07 19.74 15.65
N ALA A 517 16.44 20.82 14.96
CA ALA A 517 15.50 21.56 14.13
C ALA A 517 14.90 20.65 13.04
N PRO A 518 13.72 20.96 12.51
CA PRO A 518 13.23 20.30 11.29
C PRO A 518 14.27 20.39 10.17
N GLY A 519 14.50 19.29 9.45
CA GLY A 519 15.52 19.21 8.41
C GLY A 519 15.96 17.77 8.11
N LEU A 520 16.76 17.60 7.05
CA LEU A 520 17.38 16.33 6.71
C LEU A 520 18.80 16.27 7.29
N TYR A 521 19.09 15.21 8.04
CA TYR A 521 20.38 14.99 8.69
C TYR A 521 21.02 13.70 8.19
N GLN A 522 22.35 13.70 8.04
CA GLN A 522 23.11 12.50 7.72
C GLN A 522 24.05 12.15 8.88
N TYR A 523 23.86 10.95 9.42
CA TYR A 523 24.67 10.39 10.49
C TYR A 523 25.65 9.38 9.91
N THR A 524 26.94 9.61 10.12
CA THR A 524 27.99 8.66 9.73
C THR A 524 28.55 7.99 10.98
N TYR A 525 28.31 6.70 11.11
CA TYR A 525 28.89 5.83 12.13
C TYR A 525 30.27 5.39 11.65
N THR A 526 31.30 5.53 12.49
CA THR A 526 32.68 5.12 12.15
C THR A 526 33.27 4.24 13.25
N LEU A 527 33.62 3.02 12.90
CA LEU A 527 34.35 2.08 13.75
C LEU A 527 35.85 2.34 13.54
N ARG A 528 36.56 2.60 14.63
CA ARG A 528 38.00 2.87 14.62
C ARG A 528 38.74 1.87 15.49
N ASP A 529 39.97 1.51 15.10
CA ASP A 529 40.86 0.73 15.96
C ASP A 529 41.47 1.59 17.09
N ALA A 530 42.28 0.96 17.93
CA ALA A 530 42.98 1.61 19.05
C ALA A 530 43.94 2.73 18.60
N ASP A 531 44.42 2.69 17.36
CA ASP A 531 45.28 3.71 16.75
C ASP A 531 44.47 4.84 16.08
N GLY A 532 43.13 4.75 16.09
CA GLY A 532 42.22 5.73 15.52
C GLY A 532 41.97 5.58 14.00
N LYS A 533 42.51 4.54 13.35
CA LYS A 533 42.25 4.22 11.94
C LYS A 533 40.81 3.73 11.80
N THR A 534 40.09 4.24 10.81
CA THR A 534 38.73 3.77 10.52
C THR A 534 38.78 2.39 9.88
N LEU A 535 38.15 1.40 10.52
CA LEU A 535 38.03 0.02 10.02
C LEU A 535 36.74 -0.17 9.20
N SER A 536 35.65 0.50 9.60
CA SER A 536 34.36 0.42 8.91
C SER A 536 33.54 1.69 9.11
N SER A 537 32.63 1.99 8.18
CA SER A 537 31.70 3.11 8.30
C SER A 537 30.31 2.77 7.75
N ALA A 538 29.27 3.33 8.35
CA ALA A 538 27.89 3.21 7.85
C ALA A 538 27.17 4.56 7.94
N THR A 539 26.25 4.85 7.02
CA THR A 539 25.52 6.12 6.97
C THR A 539 24.02 5.93 7.12
N ARG A 540 23.37 6.81 7.88
CA ARG A 540 21.91 6.88 8.05
C ARG A 540 21.41 8.29 7.74
N GLN A 541 20.31 8.38 7.02
CA GLN A 541 19.58 9.63 6.79
C GLN A 541 18.37 9.74 7.73
N VAL A 542 18.18 10.92 8.32
CA VAL A 542 17.09 11.21 9.26
C VAL A 542 16.42 12.52 8.88
N LEU A 543 15.15 12.45 8.47
CA LEU A 543 14.31 13.61 8.22
C LEU A 543 13.52 13.96 9.48
N ILE A 544 13.75 15.14 10.05
CA ILE A 544 12.96 15.67 11.15
C ILE A 544 11.90 16.61 10.57
N ARG A 545 10.62 16.26 10.70
CA ARG A 545 9.51 17.07 10.18
C ARG A 545 8.95 17.98 11.26
N ALA A 546 8.79 19.26 10.95
CA ALA A 546 7.98 20.16 11.76
C ALA A 546 6.52 19.74 11.63
N VAL A 547 5.81 19.61 12.75
CA VAL A 547 4.35 19.59 12.73
C VAL A 547 3.92 20.87 13.42
N ALA A 548 3.50 21.84 12.64
CA ALA A 548 2.98 23.10 13.15
C ALA A 548 1.51 22.90 13.54
N SER A 549 1.21 22.93 14.84
CA SER A 549 -0.15 23.12 15.31
C SER A 549 -0.41 24.62 15.42
N LEU A 550 -1.19 25.20 14.52
CA LEU A 550 -1.66 26.57 14.65
C LEU A 550 -2.95 26.57 15.47
N SER A 551 -2.91 27.17 16.66
CA SER A 551 -4.12 27.44 17.45
C SER A 551 -4.51 28.91 17.31
N PHE A 552 -5.74 29.16 16.91
CA PHE A 552 -6.30 30.51 16.81
C PHE A 552 -7.41 30.64 17.85
N GLN A 553 -7.31 31.64 18.73
CA GLN A 553 -8.41 32.04 19.60
C GLN A 553 -9.12 33.24 18.98
N PHE A 554 -10.36 33.04 18.55
CA PHE A 554 -11.23 34.12 18.12
C PHE A 554 -12.17 34.50 19.26
N ARG A 555 -12.16 35.76 19.64
CA ARG A 555 -13.12 36.30 20.61
C ARG A 555 -14.24 36.95 19.83
N VAL A 556 -15.35 36.24 19.67
CA VAL A 556 -16.56 36.85 19.10
C VAL A 556 -17.12 37.81 20.15
N PRO A 557 -17.25 39.12 19.86
CA PRO A 557 -17.89 40.04 20.79
C PRO A 557 -19.34 39.61 21.01
N ASN A 558 -19.83 39.66 22.25
CA ASN A 558 -21.23 39.35 22.57
C ASN A 558 -22.16 40.25 21.73
N VAL A 559 -22.87 39.64 20.80
CA VAL A 559 -23.95 40.28 20.05
C VAL A 559 -25.25 39.57 20.42
N GLY A 560 -26.35 40.32 20.46
CA GLY A 560 -27.58 39.91 21.13
C GLY A 560 -28.75 39.69 20.18
N THR A 561 -29.42 38.54 20.38
CA THR A 561 -30.78 38.13 20.01
C THR A 561 -31.08 37.78 18.55
N GLU A 562 -31.34 36.48 18.36
CA GLU A 562 -32.22 35.71 17.42
C GLU A 562 -32.24 35.97 15.91
N GLU A 563 -31.73 37.08 15.38
CA GLU A 563 -31.58 37.28 13.91
C GLU A 563 -30.20 36.78 13.40
N GLU A 564 -29.53 35.94 14.17
CA GLU A 564 -28.06 35.88 14.26
C GLU A 564 -27.42 34.58 13.77
N VAL A 565 -28.19 33.51 13.58
CA VAL A 565 -27.67 32.18 13.17
C VAL A 565 -27.12 32.19 11.73
N ALA A 566 -27.67 33.04 10.86
CA ALA A 566 -27.22 33.15 9.46
C ALA A 566 -25.90 33.93 9.30
N VAL A 567 -25.54 34.77 10.28
CA VAL A 567 -24.28 35.53 10.27
C VAL A 567 -23.15 34.66 10.79
N GLU A 568 -23.38 33.85 11.83
CA GLU A 568 -22.37 32.94 12.39
C GLU A 568 -21.87 31.89 11.38
N ALA A 569 -22.77 31.24 10.64
CA ALA A 569 -22.40 30.23 9.63
C ALA A 569 -21.58 30.82 8.47
N ASN A 570 -21.94 32.01 8.00
CA ASN A 570 -21.19 32.71 6.94
C ASN A 570 -19.83 33.19 7.42
N THR A 571 -19.72 33.65 8.68
CA THR A 571 -18.46 34.11 9.24
C THR A 571 -17.50 32.94 9.44
N LEU A 572 -17.99 31.79 9.91
CA LEU A 572 -17.19 30.57 10.09
C LEU A 572 -16.71 29.98 8.76
N THR A 573 -17.55 30.03 7.73
CA THR A 573 -17.20 29.55 6.37
C THR A 573 -16.15 30.45 5.72
N MET A 574 -16.29 31.78 5.84
CA MET A 574 -15.26 32.73 5.36
C MET A 574 -13.95 32.57 6.14
N LEU A 575 -14.02 32.30 7.44
CA LEU A 575 -12.85 32.07 8.28
C LEU A 575 -12.11 30.78 7.90
N ARG A 576 -12.86 29.70 7.63
CA ARG A 576 -12.30 28.43 7.15
C ARG A 576 -11.62 28.59 5.79
N ALA A 577 -12.24 29.31 4.86
CA ALA A 577 -11.65 29.62 3.56
C ALA A 577 -10.37 30.48 3.69
N ALA A 578 -10.35 31.47 4.58
CA ALA A 578 -9.17 32.30 4.82
C ALA A 578 -8.01 31.52 5.47
N LEU A 579 -8.31 30.60 6.38
CA LEU A 579 -7.33 29.72 7.01
C LEU A 579 -6.75 28.69 6.03
N LEU A 580 -7.59 28.11 5.16
CA LEU A 580 -7.14 27.21 4.10
C LEU A 580 -6.23 27.93 3.09
N ALA A 581 -6.60 29.16 2.70
CA ALA A 581 -5.78 30.00 1.83
C ALA A 581 -4.44 30.36 2.47
N ALA A 582 -4.41 30.65 3.78
CA ALA A 582 -3.17 30.92 4.51
C ALA A 582 -2.27 29.68 4.65
N ALA A 583 -2.84 28.49 4.86
CA ALA A 583 -2.10 27.23 4.92
C ALA A 583 -1.48 26.86 3.58
N ASN A 584 -2.23 27.01 2.49
CA ASN A 584 -1.74 26.80 1.12
C ASN A 584 -0.63 27.80 0.76
N ALA A 585 -0.77 29.07 1.15
CA ALA A 585 0.27 30.08 0.94
C ALA A 585 1.56 29.80 1.74
N ALA A 586 1.48 29.01 2.83
CA ALA A 586 2.60 28.62 3.66
C ALA A 586 3.22 27.26 3.26
N GLY A 587 2.70 26.56 2.24
CA GLY A 587 3.22 25.27 1.78
C GLY A 587 3.05 24.13 2.78
N VAL A 588 2.02 24.16 3.62
CA VAL A 588 1.71 23.12 4.60
C VAL A 588 0.74 22.10 3.97
N GLU A 589 1.17 20.85 3.79
CA GLU A 589 0.29 19.75 3.37
C GLU A 589 -0.71 19.37 4.48
N GLU A 590 -1.93 19.03 4.07
CA GLU A 590 -3.15 19.00 4.89
C GLU A 590 -3.08 18.12 6.16
N GLY A 591 -3.52 18.72 7.28
CA GLY A 591 -3.66 18.07 8.58
C GLY A 591 -4.03 19.07 9.68
N MET A 592 -5.17 19.76 9.57
CA MET A 592 -5.62 20.75 10.55
C MET A 592 -6.71 20.15 11.45
N GLN A 593 -6.43 19.99 12.75
CA GLN A 593 -7.43 19.64 13.77
C GLN A 593 -7.86 20.91 14.53
N PHE A 594 -9.18 21.13 14.63
CA PHE A 594 -9.76 22.23 15.40
C PHE A 594 -10.19 21.73 16.78
N GLY A 595 -9.61 22.28 17.84
CA GLY A 595 -10.11 22.12 19.21
C GLY A 595 -10.66 23.43 19.73
N GLN A 596 -11.89 23.43 20.24
CA GLN A 596 -12.45 24.57 20.98
C GLN A 596 -12.03 24.49 22.46
N SER A 597 -11.54 25.60 23.02
CA SER A 597 -11.40 25.77 24.47
C SER A 597 -12.53 26.65 24.98
N SER A 598 -13.32 26.15 25.92
CA SER A 598 -14.35 26.91 26.66
C SER A 598 -13.78 28.04 27.49
#